data_AF-A0AA95GAH2-F1
#
_entry.id   AF-A0AA95GAH2-F1
#
_cell.length_a   1.000
_cell.length_b   1.000
_cell.length_c   1.000
_cell.angle_alpha   90.00
_cell.angle_beta   90.00
_cell.angle_gamma   90.00
#
_symmetry.space_group_name_H-M   'P 1'
#
loop_
_entity.id
_entity.type
_entity.pdbx_description
1 polymer ?
#
loop_
_entity_poly.entity_id
_entity_poly.type
_entity_poly.pdbx_seq_one_letter_code
_entity_poly.pdbx_strand_id
1 'polypeptide(L)'
;MYRLDVSKDGNLVTGLIIDLMDGTSTTIGIIEVPNNYGKLNNSKGFVDEYSHGHNQLKSCYDIGAQASMFRNPLGDNRILAKQRTYTSGNCNNIFVVHAACNDGECINTISNLNGSIPPNIHKVTIRNSQNILVEEVAAALNYNALIAIKTYDGSWAPKIYFPDANKYKFKSIYIKSNASYPSTLYFDNKQLRINKSEKLMFVSDGNEWIIQ
;
A
#
# COMPACT_ATOMS: atom_id res chain seq x y z
N MET A 1 3.31 13.58 4.85
CA MET A 1 3.58 12.41 5.72
C MET A 1 4.22 12.97 6.97
N TYR A 2 3.77 12.62 8.16
CA TYR A 2 4.24 13.24 9.41
C TYR A 2 4.97 12.23 10.28
N ARG A 3 6.03 12.65 10.98
CA ARG A 3 6.76 11.85 11.97
C ARG A 3 6.67 12.51 13.34
N LEU A 4 6.06 11.84 14.31
CA LEU A 4 6.19 12.24 15.71
C LEU A 4 7.50 11.70 16.32
N ASP A 5 8.32 12.58 16.87
CA ASP A 5 9.45 12.23 17.73
C ASP A 5 9.14 12.68 19.16
N VAL A 6 9.53 11.87 20.14
CA VAL A 6 9.43 12.19 21.57
C VAL A 6 10.81 12.05 22.19
N SER A 7 11.33 13.14 22.75
CA SER A 7 12.62 13.16 23.43
C SER A 7 12.48 13.64 24.86
N LYS A 8 13.42 13.24 25.73
CA LYS A 8 13.50 13.73 27.11
C LYS A 8 14.83 14.46 27.32
N ASP A 9 14.75 15.68 27.84
CA ASP A 9 15.89 16.46 28.32
C ASP A 9 15.60 16.95 29.74
N GLY A 10 16.37 16.44 30.71
CA GLY A 10 16.11 16.68 32.14
C GLY A 10 14.71 16.21 32.58
N ASN A 11 13.92 17.14 33.12
CA ASN A 11 12.52 16.95 33.52
C ASN A 11 11.53 17.14 32.37
N LEU A 12 11.97 17.53 31.18
CA LEU A 12 11.05 17.87 30.08
C LEU A 12 11.00 16.75 29.06
N VAL A 13 9.79 16.26 28.80
CA VAL A 13 9.49 15.36 27.68
C VAL A 13 8.83 16.17 26.58
N THR A 14 9.48 16.26 25.43
CA THR A 14 9.03 17.06 24.28
C THR A 14 8.52 16.16 23.18
N GLY A 15 7.31 16.46 22.68
CA GLY A 15 6.74 15.85 21.49
C GLY A 15 6.86 16.78 20.28
N LEU A 16 7.35 16.25 19.16
CA LEU A 16 7.69 16.99 17.96
C LEU A 16 7.08 16.32 16.72
N ILE A 17 6.24 17.00 15.96
CA ILE A 17 5.76 16.52 14.65
C ILE A 17 6.63 17.11 13.55
N ILE A 18 7.20 16.27 12.71
CA ILE A 18 7.99 16.64 11.54
C ILE A 18 7.17 16.33 10.29
N ASP A 19 6.88 17.33 9.47
CA ASP A 19 6.39 17.12 8.10
C ASP A 19 7.55 16.60 7.25
N LEU A 20 7.43 15.38 6.76
CA LEU A 20 8.47 14.72 5.97
C LEU A 20 8.47 15.18 4.50
N MET A 21 7.49 15.99 4.07
CA MET A 21 7.46 16.54 2.72
C MET A 21 8.42 17.73 2.57
N ASP A 22 8.51 18.57 3.60
CA ASP A 22 9.34 19.79 3.59
C ASP A 22 10.37 19.85 4.73
N GLY A 23 10.35 18.88 5.65
CA GLY A 23 11.25 18.81 6.79
C GLY A 23 10.86 19.71 7.96
N THR A 24 9.74 20.43 7.87
CA THR A 24 9.27 21.37 8.90
C THR A 24 8.95 20.64 10.20
N SER A 25 9.39 21.20 11.32
CA SER A 25 9.25 20.58 12.63
C SER A 25 8.44 21.47 13.58
N THR A 26 7.41 20.89 14.22
CA THR A 26 6.46 21.59 15.09
C THR A 26 6.38 20.91 16.45
N THR A 27 6.71 21.64 17.52
CA THR A 27 6.54 21.15 18.89
C THR A 27 5.06 21.11 19.22
N ILE A 28 4.54 19.93 19.55
CA ILE A 28 3.10 19.74 19.85
C ILE A 28 2.80 19.66 21.35
N GLY A 29 3.83 19.50 22.18
CA GLY A 29 3.65 19.46 23.62
C GLY A 29 4.97 19.30 24.36
N ILE A 30 4.99 19.86 25.56
CA ILE A 30 6.06 19.68 26.53
C ILE A 30 5.39 19.26 27.83
N ILE A 31 5.80 18.10 28.36
CA ILE A 31 5.33 17.60 29.64
C ILE A 31 6.51 17.67 30.60
N GLU A 32 6.29 18.34 31.73
CA GLU A 32 7.23 18.27 32.84
C GLU A 32 6.95 17.00 33.67
N VAL A 33 7.96 16.14 33.78
CA VAL A 33 7.95 14.94 34.60
C VAL A 33 9.05 15.04 35.65
N PRO A 34 8.87 14.51 36.86
CA PRO A 34 9.96 14.46 37.83
C PRO A 34 11.22 13.83 37.23
N ASN A 35 12.40 14.33 37.59
CA ASN A 35 13.67 13.87 37.00
C ASN A 35 13.89 12.35 37.11
N ASN A 36 13.34 11.73 38.16
CA ASN A 36 13.38 10.29 38.41
C ASN A 36 12.29 9.48 37.69
N TYR A 37 11.39 10.13 36.94
CA TYR A 37 10.25 9.50 36.30
C TYR A 37 10.53 9.20 34.82
N GLY A 38 10.43 7.92 34.46
CA GLY A 38 10.63 7.42 33.09
C GLY A 38 12.08 7.47 32.61
N LYS A 39 12.45 6.47 31.79
CA LYS A 39 13.80 6.32 31.22
C LYS A 39 13.83 6.43 29.68
N LEU A 40 12.77 6.99 29.10
CA LEU A 40 12.61 7.18 27.67
C LEU A 40 13.53 8.32 27.19
N ASN A 41 14.53 8.02 26.37
CA ASN A 41 15.46 9.04 25.87
C ASN A 41 15.00 9.63 24.53
N ASN A 42 14.56 8.75 23.61
CA ASN A 42 14.04 9.14 22.31
C ASN A 42 13.07 8.07 21.77
N SER A 43 12.05 8.49 21.02
CA SER A 43 11.20 7.63 20.19
C SER A 43 11.44 7.94 18.71
N LYS A 44 11.10 7.00 17.83
CA LYS A 44 11.23 7.18 16.38
C LYS A 44 9.91 6.89 15.70
N GLY A 45 9.18 7.98 15.45
CA GLY A 45 8.03 8.02 14.56
C GLY A 45 6.70 7.58 15.16
N PHE A 46 5.67 8.32 14.76
CA PHE A 46 4.27 7.90 14.63
C PHE A 46 3.77 8.53 13.32
N VAL A 47 3.07 7.75 12.50
CA VAL A 47 2.33 8.20 11.33
C VAL A 47 0.88 7.86 11.61
N ASP A 48 0.07 8.88 11.87
CA ASP A 48 -1.38 8.74 11.82
C ASP A 48 -1.81 8.87 10.37
N GLU A 49 -2.36 7.81 9.81
CA GLU A 49 -3.09 7.89 8.55
C GLU A 49 -4.57 8.04 8.90
N TYR A 50 -4.95 9.26 9.32
CA TYR A 50 -6.31 9.79 9.54
C TYR A 50 -7.45 8.78 9.38
N SER A 51 -7.72 7.95 10.41
CA SER A 51 -8.76 6.91 10.29
C SER A 51 -9.52 6.59 11.58
N HIS A 52 -9.64 7.53 12.53
CA HIS A 52 -10.43 7.27 13.75
C HIS A 52 -11.42 8.41 14.06
N GLY A 53 -12.68 8.05 14.32
CA GLY A 53 -13.78 8.96 14.67
C GLY A 53 -14.87 9.09 13.59
N HIS A 54 -15.74 10.10 13.71
CA HIS A 54 -16.84 10.35 12.75
C HIS A 54 -16.37 10.61 11.30
N ASN A 55 -15.06 10.81 11.07
CA ASN A 55 -14.47 11.14 9.77
C ASN A 55 -13.48 10.08 9.23
N GLN A 56 -13.54 8.83 9.68
CA GLN A 56 -12.69 7.75 9.16
C GLN A 56 -12.96 7.45 7.67
N LEU A 57 -11.93 7.02 6.92
CA LEU A 57 -12.07 6.59 5.53
C LEU A 57 -13.01 5.38 5.40
N LYS A 58 -13.65 5.27 4.24
CA LYS A 58 -14.65 4.21 4.01
C LYS A 58 -13.98 2.86 3.74
N SER A 59 -12.75 2.86 3.20
CA SER A 59 -11.90 1.66 3.05
C SER A 59 -10.40 2.00 2.93
N CYS A 60 -9.53 0.99 3.04
CA CYS A 60 -8.08 1.12 2.72
C CYS A 60 -7.79 1.49 1.28
N TYR A 61 -8.79 1.35 0.43
CA TYR A 61 -8.70 1.72 -0.94
C TYR A 61 -8.83 3.24 -1.14
N ASP A 62 -9.32 3.98 -0.13
CA ASP A 62 -9.36 5.46 -0.16
C ASP A 62 -8.00 6.10 0.19
N ILE A 63 -7.10 5.30 0.77
CA ILE A 63 -5.72 5.71 1.06
C ILE A 63 -4.88 5.36 -0.18
N GLY A 64 -4.13 6.33 -0.69
CA GLY A 64 -3.12 6.05 -1.72
C GLY A 64 -2.01 5.16 -1.15
N ALA A 65 -1.20 4.52 -1.99
CA ALA A 65 -0.13 3.66 -1.47
C ALA A 65 0.83 4.43 -0.55
N GLN A 66 0.96 3.96 0.69
CA GLN A 66 1.70 4.63 1.75
C GLN A 66 2.40 3.60 2.64
N ALA A 67 3.49 4.01 3.28
CA ALA A 67 4.31 3.17 4.14
C ALA A 67 4.90 3.98 5.28
N SER A 68 4.83 3.39 6.46
CA SER A 68 5.18 4.00 7.75
C SER A 68 6.02 3.02 8.57
N MET A 69 7.08 3.52 9.21
CA MET A 69 8.02 2.73 10.03
C MET A 69 8.25 3.40 11.39
N PHE A 70 8.25 2.58 12.43
CA PHE A 70 8.36 2.96 13.83
C PHE A 70 9.47 2.16 14.48
N ARG A 71 10.54 2.79 14.96
CA ARG A 71 11.57 2.06 15.68
C ARG A 71 11.29 2.08 17.17
N ASN A 72 11.62 0.99 17.83
CA ASN A 72 11.43 0.85 19.26
C ASN A 72 12.18 1.99 19.99
N PRO A 73 11.50 2.73 20.88
CA PRO A 73 12.16 3.70 21.71
C PRO A 73 13.23 3.05 22.58
N LEU A 74 14.32 3.77 22.78
CA LEU A 74 15.44 3.32 23.60
C LEU A 74 15.32 3.90 25.01
N GLY A 75 15.27 3.00 25.99
CA GLY A 75 15.46 3.32 27.40
C GLY A 75 16.89 3.08 27.84
N ASP A 76 17.49 4.04 28.56
CA ASP A 76 18.88 3.97 29.06
C ASP A 76 19.93 3.63 28.00
N ASN A 77 19.66 3.89 26.71
CA ASN A 77 20.47 3.46 25.57
C ASN A 77 20.79 1.96 25.54
N ARG A 78 20.02 1.13 26.26
CA ARG A 78 20.28 -0.32 26.44
C ARG A 78 19.06 -1.19 26.28
N ILE A 79 17.87 -0.67 26.58
CA ILE A 79 16.63 -1.45 26.63
C ILE A 79 15.68 -0.91 25.56
N LEU A 80 15.30 -1.75 24.60
CA LEU A 80 14.27 -1.41 23.63
C LEU A 80 12.89 -1.59 24.29
N ALA A 81 12.04 -0.56 24.20
CA ALA A 81 10.66 -0.68 24.61
C ALA A 81 9.94 -1.67 23.69
N LYS A 82 9.14 -2.60 24.26
CA LYS A 82 8.31 -3.49 23.44
C LYS A 82 7.22 -2.68 22.75
N GLN A 83 6.96 -3.00 21.49
CA GLN A 83 5.90 -2.39 20.70
C GLN A 83 4.93 -3.46 20.18
N ARG A 84 3.71 -3.03 19.89
CA ARG A 84 2.69 -3.81 19.19
C ARG A 84 2.00 -2.89 18.21
N THR A 85 1.59 -3.46 17.08
CA THR A 85 0.81 -2.77 16.07
C THR A 85 -0.50 -3.51 15.87
N TYR A 86 -1.55 -2.76 15.55
CA TYR A 86 -2.84 -3.30 15.20
C TYR A 86 -3.46 -2.40 14.14
N THR A 87 -4.14 -3.01 13.19
CA THR A 87 -5.00 -2.32 12.23
C THR A 87 -6.42 -2.36 12.75
N SER A 88 -7.12 -1.24 12.69
CA SER A 88 -8.49 -1.14 13.18
C SER A 88 -9.30 -0.16 12.34
N GLY A 89 -10.63 -0.21 12.50
CA GLY A 89 -11.55 0.59 11.70
C GLY A 89 -11.84 -0.05 10.35
N ASN A 90 -12.38 0.77 9.43
CA ASN A 90 -12.78 0.31 8.09
C ASN A 90 -11.61 -0.01 7.18
N CYS A 91 -10.38 0.31 7.61
CA CYS A 91 -9.17 -0.07 6.94
C CYS A 91 -8.49 -1.29 7.60
N ASN A 92 -9.18 -2.43 7.57
CA ASN A 92 -8.71 -3.69 8.18
C ASN A 92 -8.84 -4.86 7.20
N ASN A 93 -8.30 -4.68 6.00
CA ASN A 93 -8.23 -5.73 5.00
C ASN A 93 -6.77 -6.20 4.87
N ILE A 94 -6.49 -7.44 5.28
CA ILE A 94 -5.13 -8.02 5.23
C ILE A 94 -4.52 -8.07 3.83
N PHE A 95 -5.32 -7.96 2.76
CA PHE A 95 -4.86 -7.94 1.37
C PHE A 95 -4.41 -6.54 0.92
N VAL A 96 -4.61 -5.53 1.76
CA VAL A 96 -4.42 -4.11 1.43
C VAL A 96 -3.58 -3.41 2.49
N VAL A 97 -3.77 -3.78 3.76
CA VAL A 97 -3.06 -3.23 4.92
C VAL A 97 -2.18 -4.28 5.52
N HIS A 98 -0.94 -3.91 5.76
CA HIS A 98 0.02 -4.78 6.41
C HIS A 98 0.62 -4.02 7.57
N ALA A 99 0.36 -4.52 8.78
CA ALA A 99 0.97 -4.02 10.00
C ALA A 99 1.69 -5.15 10.72
N ALA A 100 2.97 -4.96 11.04
CA ALA A 100 3.79 -5.94 11.74
C ALA A 100 4.78 -5.28 12.69
N CYS A 101 5.25 -6.03 13.69
CA CYS A 101 6.32 -5.61 14.61
C CYS A 101 7.37 -6.72 14.77
N ASN A 102 8.62 -6.31 14.97
CA ASN A 102 9.74 -7.15 15.39
C ASN A 102 10.43 -6.55 16.63
N ASP A 103 11.56 -7.11 17.06
CA ASP A 103 12.25 -6.70 18.30
C ASP A 103 12.86 -5.28 18.25
N GLY A 104 12.88 -4.61 17.09
CA GLY A 104 13.47 -3.27 16.92
C GLY A 104 12.63 -2.25 16.15
N GLU A 105 11.58 -2.67 15.45
CA GLU A 105 10.64 -1.78 14.77
C GLU A 105 9.25 -2.39 14.48
N CYS A 106 8.28 -1.52 14.23
CA CYS A 106 6.98 -1.82 13.64
C CYS A 106 6.80 -1.10 12.30
N ILE A 107 6.10 -1.74 11.36
CA ILE A 107 5.78 -1.18 10.05
C ILE A 107 4.26 -1.18 9.83
N ASN A 108 3.75 -0.21 9.08
CA ASN A 108 2.39 -0.18 8.56
C ASN A 108 2.41 0.26 7.09
N THR A 109 1.74 -0.47 6.20
CA THR A 109 1.69 -0.15 4.77
C THR A 109 0.30 -0.36 4.19
N ILE A 110 -0.10 0.50 3.25
CA ILE A 110 -1.36 0.41 2.51
C ILE A 110 -1.09 0.31 1.01
N SER A 111 -1.73 -0.65 0.35
CA SER A 111 -1.35 -1.11 -0.99
C SER A 111 -2.33 -0.72 -2.11
N ASN A 112 -3.38 0.08 -1.86
CA ASN A 112 -4.32 0.43 -2.93
C ASN A 112 -3.80 1.49 -3.88
N LEU A 113 -3.60 1.10 -5.13
CA LEU A 113 -3.23 2.00 -6.21
C LEU A 113 -4.48 2.26 -7.03
N ASN A 114 -5.08 3.44 -6.87
CA ASN A 114 -6.27 3.96 -7.56
C ASN A 114 -6.04 4.18 -9.09
N GLY A 115 -5.36 3.23 -9.73
CA GLY A 115 -4.79 3.32 -11.07
C GLY A 115 -3.53 4.19 -11.20
N SER A 116 -2.99 4.71 -10.08
CA SER A 116 -1.68 5.36 -10.05
C SER A 116 -0.61 4.29 -9.88
N ILE A 117 -0.14 3.74 -10.98
CA ILE A 117 0.93 2.74 -10.99
C ILE A 117 2.30 3.41 -10.84
N PRO A 118 3.31 2.73 -10.26
CA PRO A 118 4.68 3.22 -10.25
C PRO A 118 5.15 3.59 -11.67
N PRO A 119 6.01 4.62 -11.82
CA PRO A 119 6.45 5.07 -13.14
C PRO A 119 7.14 3.95 -13.94
N ASN A 120 7.83 3.03 -13.26
CA ASN A 120 8.58 1.90 -13.85
C ASN A 120 7.88 0.55 -13.65
N ILE A 121 6.58 0.48 -13.88
CA ILE A 121 5.83 -0.78 -13.89
C ILE A 121 6.11 -1.62 -15.15
N HIS A 122 6.23 -2.95 -14.99
CA HIS A 122 6.34 -3.87 -16.11
C HIS A 122 5.03 -3.90 -16.91
N LYS A 123 5.13 -3.62 -18.21
CA LYS A 123 4.00 -3.61 -19.14
C LYS A 123 4.00 -4.90 -19.95
N VAL A 124 2.86 -5.59 -19.99
CA VAL A 124 2.67 -6.74 -20.87
C VAL A 124 2.78 -6.27 -22.31
N THR A 125 3.56 -6.98 -23.12
CA THR A 125 3.71 -6.67 -24.55
C THR A 125 2.40 -6.99 -25.26
N ILE A 126 1.88 -6.03 -26.02
CA ILE A 126 0.64 -6.20 -26.77
C ILE A 126 0.98 -6.24 -28.26
N ARG A 127 0.55 -7.31 -28.93
CA ARG A 127 0.63 -7.42 -30.39
C ARG A 127 -0.71 -7.00 -30.96
N ASN A 128 -0.70 -5.96 -31.79
CA ASN A 128 -1.93 -5.35 -32.26
C ASN A 128 -2.88 -6.38 -32.91
N SER A 129 -4.14 -6.35 -32.50
CA SER A 129 -5.22 -7.25 -32.93
C SER A 129 -5.01 -8.73 -32.59
N GLN A 130 -4.06 -9.08 -31.74
CA GLN A 130 -3.88 -10.44 -31.22
C GLN A 130 -4.37 -10.52 -29.77
N ASN A 131 -4.86 -11.70 -29.37
CA ASN A 131 -5.22 -11.94 -27.98
C ASN A 131 -3.99 -11.93 -27.08
N ILE A 132 -4.16 -11.55 -25.82
CA ILE A 132 -3.15 -11.79 -24.78
C ILE A 132 -3.52 -13.11 -24.11
N LEU A 133 -2.67 -14.11 -24.26
CA LEU A 133 -2.88 -15.46 -23.76
C LEU A 133 -2.48 -15.59 -22.28
N VAL A 134 -2.95 -16.66 -21.63
CA VAL A 134 -2.70 -16.93 -20.21
C VAL A 134 -1.20 -16.95 -19.93
N GLU A 135 -0.43 -17.60 -20.80
CA GLU A 135 1.02 -17.74 -20.70
C GLU A 135 1.76 -16.40 -20.73
N GLU A 136 1.24 -15.39 -21.43
CA GLU A 136 1.86 -14.06 -21.53
C GLU A 136 1.65 -13.26 -20.24
N VAL A 137 0.43 -13.30 -19.69
CA VAL A 137 0.11 -12.67 -18.39
C VAL A 137 0.84 -13.39 -17.26
N ALA A 138 0.84 -14.73 -17.28
CA ALA A 138 1.54 -15.57 -16.32
C ALA A 138 3.06 -15.31 -16.35
N ALA A 139 3.68 -15.25 -17.53
CA ALA A 139 5.09 -14.95 -17.67
C ALA A 139 5.46 -13.58 -17.06
N ALA A 140 4.61 -12.58 -17.22
CA ALA A 140 4.81 -11.26 -16.61
C ALA A 140 4.63 -11.29 -15.08
N LEU A 141 3.61 -11.98 -14.56
CA LEU A 141 3.34 -12.10 -13.13
C LEU A 141 4.38 -12.94 -12.37
N ASN A 142 5.05 -13.88 -13.04
CA ASN A 142 6.10 -14.70 -12.45
C ASN A 142 7.25 -13.83 -11.89
N TYR A 143 7.54 -12.68 -12.52
CA TYR A 143 8.64 -11.80 -12.12
C TYR A 143 8.19 -10.48 -11.49
N ASN A 144 6.88 -10.18 -11.43
CA ASN A 144 6.36 -8.88 -10.98
C ASN A 144 5.19 -9.06 -10.00
N ALA A 145 5.13 -8.24 -8.94
CA ALA A 145 4.00 -8.23 -7.99
C ALA A 145 2.76 -7.56 -8.59
N LEU A 146 2.97 -6.58 -9.46
CA LEU A 146 1.97 -5.83 -10.18
C LEU A 146 2.44 -5.64 -11.63
N ILE A 147 1.56 -5.94 -12.58
CA ILE A 147 1.80 -5.71 -14.01
C ILE A 147 0.75 -4.76 -14.58
N ALA A 148 1.10 -4.10 -15.68
CA ALA A 148 0.18 -3.24 -16.41
C ALA A 148 -0.15 -3.80 -17.80
N ILE A 149 -1.43 -3.85 -18.14
CA ILE A 149 -1.93 -4.06 -19.49
C ILE A 149 -2.55 -2.74 -19.96
N LYS A 150 -1.88 -2.06 -20.88
CA LYS A 150 -2.32 -0.74 -21.39
C LYS A 150 -2.61 -0.84 -22.88
N THR A 151 -3.88 -0.86 -23.25
CA THR A 151 -4.29 -0.89 -24.65
C THR A 151 -4.46 0.53 -25.18
N TYR A 152 -4.16 0.75 -26.45
CA TYR A 152 -4.46 1.97 -27.21
C TYR A 152 -4.58 1.63 -28.70
N ASP A 153 -5.02 2.59 -29.52
CA ASP A 153 -5.16 2.37 -30.96
C ASP A 153 -3.81 2.05 -31.60
N GLY A 154 -3.69 0.89 -32.25
CA GLY A 154 -2.43 0.36 -32.77
C GLY A 154 -1.67 -0.56 -31.80
N SER A 155 -2.16 -0.72 -30.57
CA SER A 155 -1.66 -1.67 -29.57
C SER A 155 -2.83 -2.17 -28.71
N TRP A 156 -3.71 -2.94 -29.34
CA TRP A 156 -4.96 -3.42 -28.75
C TRP A 156 -5.08 -4.94 -28.89
N ALA A 157 -5.71 -5.57 -27.90
CA ALA A 157 -5.99 -7.01 -27.87
C ALA A 157 -7.50 -7.26 -27.64
N PRO A 158 -8.19 -8.05 -28.48
CA PRO A 158 -9.62 -8.28 -28.32
C PRO A 158 -9.98 -9.11 -27.09
N LYS A 159 -9.14 -10.07 -26.72
CA LYS A 159 -9.33 -10.93 -25.55
C LYS A 159 -8.06 -10.98 -24.71
N ILE A 160 -8.25 -10.94 -23.39
CA ILE A 160 -7.18 -10.96 -22.40
C ILE A 160 -7.53 -12.07 -21.40
N TYR A 161 -6.67 -13.08 -21.31
CA TYR A 161 -6.90 -14.24 -20.46
C TYR A 161 -6.01 -14.19 -19.22
N PHE A 162 -6.62 -14.24 -18.04
CA PHE A 162 -5.88 -14.28 -16.78
C PHE A 162 -5.55 -15.73 -16.43
N PRO A 163 -4.39 -15.97 -15.79
CA PRO A 163 -4.12 -17.26 -15.19
C PRO A 163 -4.98 -17.51 -13.95
N ASP A 164 -5.01 -18.74 -13.47
CA ASP A 164 -5.74 -19.11 -12.25
C ASP A 164 -5.28 -18.27 -11.05
N ALA A 165 -6.23 -17.65 -10.33
CA ALA A 165 -5.92 -16.80 -9.18
C ALA A 165 -5.12 -17.53 -8.10
N ASN A 166 -5.39 -18.82 -7.89
CA ASN A 166 -4.72 -19.64 -6.87
C ASN A 166 -3.19 -19.73 -7.03
N LYS A 167 -2.66 -19.61 -8.26
CA LYS A 167 -1.22 -19.60 -8.54
C LYS A 167 -0.58 -18.24 -8.29
N TYR A 168 -1.37 -17.19 -8.10
CA TYR A 168 -0.94 -15.80 -8.10
C TYR A 168 -1.50 -14.99 -6.92
N LYS A 169 -1.70 -15.63 -5.75
CA LYS A 169 -2.17 -14.95 -4.52
C LYS A 169 -1.37 -13.67 -4.22
N PHE A 170 -2.09 -12.60 -3.87
CA PHE A 170 -1.61 -11.23 -3.63
C PHE A 170 -0.99 -10.51 -4.85
N LYS A 171 -0.92 -11.16 -6.02
CA LYS A 171 -0.48 -10.49 -7.24
C LYS A 171 -1.60 -9.60 -7.76
N SER A 172 -1.21 -8.59 -8.54
CA SER A 172 -2.14 -7.63 -9.08
C SER A 172 -1.99 -7.41 -10.58
N ILE A 173 -3.11 -7.15 -11.25
CA ILE A 173 -3.15 -6.80 -12.66
C ILE A 173 -3.87 -5.46 -12.78
N TYR A 174 -3.14 -4.44 -13.21
CA TYR A 174 -3.71 -3.16 -13.59
C TYR A 174 -4.00 -3.16 -15.09
N ILE A 175 -5.23 -2.85 -15.47
CA ILE A 175 -5.64 -2.71 -16.86
C ILE A 175 -6.09 -1.28 -17.09
N LYS A 176 -5.60 -0.67 -18.17
CA LYS A 176 -6.11 0.61 -18.67
C LYS A 176 -6.36 0.50 -20.16
N SER A 177 -7.58 0.79 -20.58
CA SER A 177 -7.94 0.80 -21.98
C SER A 177 -8.05 2.22 -22.50
N ASN A 178 -7.22 2.59 -23.47
CA ASN A 178 -7.37 3.80 -24.27
C ASN A 178 -7.75 3.48 -25.73
N ALA A 179 -7.92 2.19 -26.06
CA ALA A 179 -8.27 1.73 -27.40
C ALA A 179 -9.74 2.04 -27.73
N SER A 180 -10.02 2.31 -29.00
CA SER A 180 -11.35 2.57 -29.51
C SER A 180 -12.22 1.31 -29.55
N TYR A 181 -11.61 0.15 -29.71
CA TYR A 181 -12.29 -1.14 -29.59
C TYR A 181 -12.25 -1.66 -28.14
N PRO A 182 -13.34 -2.28 -27.66
CA PRO A 182 -13.41 -2.93 -26.36
C PRO A 182 -12.50 -4.17 -26.29
N SER A 183 -12.12 -4.58 -25.08
CA SER A 183 -11.49 -5.90 -24.84
C SER A 183 -12.39 -6.73 -23.94
N THR A 184 -12.29 -8.06 -24.02
CA THR A 184 -12.94 -8.98 -23.08
C THR A 184 -11.89 -9.66 -22.20
N LEU A 185 -12.03 -9.50 -20.90
CA LEU A 185 -11.22 -10.11 -19.85
C LEU A 185 -11.85 -11.44 -19.44
N TYR A 186 -11.03 -12.49 -19.30
CA TYR A 186 -11.46 -13.81 -18.84
C TYR A 186 -10.65 -14.19 -17.61
N PHE A 187 -11.33 -14.48 -16.49
CA PHE A 187 -10.71 -14.81 -15.19
C PHE A 187 -11.70 -15.62 -14.34
N ASP A 188 -11.23 -16.61 -13.58
CA ASP A 188 -12.06 -17.43 -12.65
C ASP A 188 -13.39 -17.94 -13.22
N ASN A 189 -13.39 -18.39 -14.48
CA ASN A 189 -14.60 -18.78 -15.23
C ASN A 189 -15.64 -17.67 -15.43
N LYS A 190 -15.27 -16.41 -15.14
CA LYS A 190 -16.03 -15.19 -15.38
C LYS A 190 -15.48 -14.48 -16.63
N GLN A 191 -16.29 -13.60 -17.19
CA GLN A 191 -15.85 -12.69 -18.24
C GLN A 191 -16.32 -11.27 -17.92
N LEU A 192 -15.47 -10.29 -18.25
CA LEU A 192 -15.76 -8.88 -18.06
C LEU A 192 -15.33 -8.10 -19.30
N ARG A 193 -16.16 -7.18 -19.77
CA ARG A 193 -15.80 -6.29 -20.87
C ARG A 193 -15.16 -5.02 -20.32
N ILE A 194 -14.07 -4.58 -20.95
CA ILE A 194 -13.43 -3.28 -20.70
C ILE A 194 -13.49 -2.40 -21.97
N ASN A 195 -14.04 -1.20 -21.85
CA ASN A 195 -14.24 -0.23 -22.92
C ASN A 195 -13.17 0.88 -22.90
N LYS A 196 -13.23 1.80 -23.88
CA LYS A 196 -12.32 2.95 -23.95
C LYS A 196 -12.40 3.80 -22.68
N SER A 197 -11.25 4.30 -22.25
CA SER A 197 -11.04 5.13 -21.06
C SER A 197 -11.28 4.44 -19.72
N GLU A 198 -11.60 3.14 -19.71
CA GLU A 198 -11.78 2.38 -18.47
C GLU A 198 -10.44 1.90 -17.90
N LYS A 199 -10.41 1.78 -16.58
CA LYS A 199 -9.30 1.21 -15.81
C LYS A 199 -9.85 0.22 -14.79
N LEU A 200 -9.16 -0.90 -14.61
CA LEU A 200 -9.50 -1.93 -13.64
C LEU A 200 -8.23 -2.36 -12.91
N MET A 201 -8.38 -2.68 -11.63
CA MET A 201 -7.34 -3.31 -10.84
C MET A 201 -7.87 -4.65 -10.36
N PHE A 202 -7.09 -5.69 -10.52
CA PHE A 202 -7.41 -7.02 -10.01
C PHE A 202 -6.36 -7.41 -8.99
N VAL A 203 -6.79 -8.09 -7.94
CA VAL A 203 -5.91 -8.71 -6.95
C VAL A 203 -6.38 -10.12 -6.70
N SER A 204 -5.47 -11.08 -6.79
CA SER A 204 -5.80 -12.45 -6.42
C SER A 204 -5.78 -12.59 -4.90
N ASP A 205 -6.84 -13.18 -4.32
CA ASP A 205 -6.88 -13.56 -2.91
C ASP A 205 -6.35 -15.00 -2.66
N GLY A 206 -5.96 -15.69 -3.74
CA GLY A 206 -5.52 -17.08 -3.75
C GLY A 206 -6.62 -18.10 -4.03
N ASN A 207 -7.86 -17.65 -4.21
CA ASN A 207 -8.98 -18.45 -4.69
C ASN A 207 -9.55 -17.86 -5.99
N GLU A 208 -9.71 -16.54 -6.04
CA GLU A 208 -10.23 -15.78 -7.17
C GLU A 208 -9.52 -14.42 -7.32
N TRP A 209 -9.61 -13.84 -8.51
CA TRP A 209 -9.26 -12.46 -8.82
C TRP A 209 -10.40 -11.54 -8.38
N ILE A 210 -10.10 -10.76 -7.34
CA ILE A 210 -10.96 -9.72 -6.80
C ILE A 210 -10.74 -8.44 -7.60
N ILE A 211 -11.80 -7.89 -8.18
CA ILE A 211 -11.78 -6.58 -8.80
C ILE A 211 -11.77 -5.52 -7.68
N GLN A 212 -10.88 -4.55 -7.78
CA GLN A 212 -10.75 -3.39 -6.90
C GLN A 212 -11.31 -2.11 -7.55
#